data_AF-A0A926GT25-F1
#
_entry.id   AF-A0A926GT25-F1
#
_cell.length_a   1.000
_cell.length_b   1.000
_cell.length_c   1.000
_cell.angle_alpha   90.00
_cell.angle_beta   90.00
_cell.angle_gamma   90.00
#
_symmetry.space_group_name_H-M   'P 1'
#
loop_
_entity.id
_entity.type
_entity.pdbx_description
1 polymer ?
#
loop_
_entity_poly.entity_id
_entity_poly.type
_entity_poly.pdbx_seq_one_letter_code
_entity_poly.pdbx_strand_id
1 'polypeptide(L)'
;MATIAMKDLLEAGVHFGHQTRRWNPKMKRYIYGSRNGIYIIDLHQSLKLFEDAAKFVQDIVTGGGTIMFVGTKKQASDAVMEAAILSRQFFVASRWLGGMLTNFRTIQLRIGRLRELEQMEREGIFLKLTKKEAALLTEEKDKLERVLGGIKEMPRLPACLFVVDTKKEHLAIKEARSLGIPIVAIVDTNCDPDEVDYVIPGNDDAIRAIKLIAGKIAEAIVEVKQAEWDEQGLAAPELPASLMTEDEAALAPKSPEDRRRQMEIDARGLGFDYDEEGRLKEAALKEEEALFAAANAQTIVANAESQLTPLQDDTAAQGTGDANVGVAEATQIIASETGNDPGSVSVGTGISTGTPTSNANPSD
;
A
#
# COMPACT_ATOMS: atom_id res chain seq x y z
N MET A 1 -1.79 -22.12 8.70
CA MET A 1 -1.96 -22.15 7.23
C MET A 1 -2.86 -20.99 6.92
N ALA A 2 -2.32 -19.98 6.24
CA ALA A 2 -3.10 -18.93 5.63
C ALA A 2 -4.07 -19.54 4.60
N THR A 3 -5.24 -19.97 5.07
CA THR A 3 -6.31 -20.55 4.24
C THR A 3 -7.16 -19.42 3.69
N ILE A 4 -7.29 -19.36 2.37
CA ILE A 4 -8.19 -18.39 1.72
C ILE A 4 -9.59 -19.01 1.62
N ALA A 5 -10.61 -18.30 2.09
CA ALA A 5 -11.97 -18.75 1.87
C ALA A 5 -12.39 -18.48 0.41
N MET A 6 -13.18 -19.38 -0.17
CA MET A 6 -13.72 -19.19 -1.53
C MET A 6 -14.55 -17.90 -1.65
N LYS A 7 -15.22 -17.49 -0.57
CA LYS A 7 -15.94 -16.21 -0.47
C LYS A 7 -15.01 -15.04 -0.75
N ASP A 8 -13.84 -15.01 -0.13
CA ASP A 8 -12.86 -13.92 -0.27
C ASP A 8 -12.32 -13.84 -1.70
N LEU A 9 -12.05 -14.98 -2.35
CA LEU A 9 -11.65 -15.04 -3.76
C LEU A 9 -12.74 -14.47 -4.69
N LEU A 10 -14.00 -14.74 -4.36
CA LEU A 10 -15.14 -14.24 -5.13
C LEU A 10 -15.29 -12.72 -4.96
N GLU A 11 -15.24 -12.22 -3.73
CA GLU A 11 -15.37 -10.80 -3.39
C GLU A 11 -14.20 -9.95 -3.90
N ALA A 12 -12.99 -10.49 -3.86
CA ALA A 12 -11.80 -9.85 -4.43
C ALA A 12 -11.81 -9.84 -5.97
N GLY A 13 -12.70 -10.61 -6.62
CA GLY A 13 -12.84 -10.65 -8.06
C GLY A 13 -11.79 -11.51 -8.78
N VAL A 14 -11.24 -12.53 -8.11
CA VAL A 14 -10.19 -13.43 -8.65
C VAL A 14 -10.72 -14.28 -9.82
N HIS A 15 -12.02 -14.57 -9.82
CA HIS A 15 -12.70 -15.41 -10.81
C HIS A 15 -12.85 -14.76 -12.19
N PHE A 16 -12.67 -13.45 -12.31
CA PHE A 16 -12.76 -12.76 -13.60
C PHE A 16 -11.48 -12.98 -14.41
N GLY A 17 -11.62 -13.48 -15.63
CA GLY A 17 -10.54 -13.48 -16.61
C GLY A 17 -10.69 -12.37 -17.64
N HIS A 18 -9.98 -12.52 -18.77
CA HIS A 18 -10.04 -11.61 -19.90
C HIS A 18 -11.22 -11.90 -20.85
N GLN A 19 -11.38 -11.01 -21.83
CA GLN A 19 -12.33 -11.17 -22.94
C GLN A 19 -12.07 -12.47 -23.72
N THR A 20 -13.14 -13.11 -24.17
CA THR A 20 -13.10 -14.40 -24.91
C THR A 20 -12.20 -14.40 -26.15
N ARG A 21 -11.98 -13.25 -26.78
CA ARG A 21 -11.07 -13.08 -27.93
C ARG A 21 -9.58 -13.03 -27.56
N ARG A 22 -9.24 -12.82 -26.29
CA ARG A 22 -7.88 -12.62 -25.78
C ARG A 22 -7.47 -13.72 -24.80
N TRP A 23 -7.68 -14.98 -25.17
CA TRP A 23 -7.36 -16.12 -24.32
C TRP A 23 -6.29 -17.02 -24.92
N ASN A 24 -5.59 -17.75 -24.06
CA ASN A 24 -4.65 -18.80 -24.44
C ASN A 24 -5.37 -20.16 -24.37
N PRO A 25 -5.39 -20.96 -25.46
CA PRO A 25 -6.02 -22.28 -25.47
C PRO A 25 -5.56 -23.23 -24.37
N LYS A 26 -4.31 -23.10 -23.89
CA LYS A 26 -3.77 -23.94 -22.81
C LYS A 26 -4.42 -23.67 -21.45
N MET A 27 -4.98 -22.47 -21.26
CA MET A 27 -5.73 -22.11 -20.05
C MET A 27 -7.11 -22.76 -19.97
N LYS A 28 -7.55 -23.49 -21.02
CA LYS A 28 -8.86 -24.16 -21.05
C LYS A 28 -9.14 -25.02 -19.82
N ARG A 29 -8.11 -25.65 -19.24
CA ARG A 29 -8.23 -26.51 -18.06
C ARG A 29 -8.64 -25.76 -16.78
N TYR A 30 -8.31 -24.47 -16.68
CA TYR A 30 -8.59 -23.63 -15.52
C TYR A 30 -9.81 -22.72 -15.71
N ILE A 31 -10.41 -22.73 -16.91
CA ILE A 31 -11.57 -21.90 -17.24
C ILE A 31 -12.84 -22.70 -16.95
N TYR A 32 -13.70 -22.17 -16.09
CA TYR A 32 -15.01 -22.75 -15.77
C TYR A 32 -16.02 -22.53 -16.91
N GLY A 33 -16.04 -21.34 -17.50
CA GLY A 33 -16.97 -20.98 -18.57
C GLY A 33 -16.81 -19.53 -19.00
N SER A 34 -17.78 -18.99 -19.74
CA SER A 34 -17.81 -17.58 -20.14
C SER A 34 -19.17 -16.94 -19.89
N ARG A 35 -19.19 -15.70 -19.42
CA ARG A 35 -20.41 -14.90 -19.23
C ARG A 35 -20.18 -13.50 -19.78
N ASN A 36 -21.13 -12.98 -20.57
CA ASN A 36 -21.04 -11.64 -21.18
C ASN A 36 -19.73 -11.39 -21.95
N GLY A 37 -19.17 -12.43 -22.58
CA GLY A 37 -17.93 -12.33 -23.35
C GLY A 37 -16.65 -12.28 -22.51
N ILE A 38 -16.71 -12.51 -21.20
CA ILE A 38 -15.57 -12.62 -20.28
C ILE A 38 -15.46 -14.08 -19.81
N TYR A 39 -14.24 -14.62 -19.78
CA TYR A 39 -14.00 -15.95 -19.22
C TYR A 39 -14.04 -15.91 -17.69
N ILE A 40 -14.58 -16.96 -17.08
CA ILE A 40 -14.65 -17.17 -15.65
C ILE A 40 -13.67 -18.28 -15.29
N ILE A 41 -12.77 -18.00 -14.36
CA ILE A 41 -11.76 -18.93 -13.85
C ILE A 41 -12.40 -19.80 -12.76
N ASP A 42 -12.03 -21.08 -12.74
CA ASP A 42 -12.50 -22.04 -11.73
C ASP A 42 -11.81 -21.83 -10.38
N LEU A 43 -12.53 -21.22 -9.42
CA LEU A 43 -12.02 -20.93 -8.09
C LEU A 43 -11.69 -22.18 -7.26
N HIS A 44 -12.32 -23.33 -7.52
CA HIS A 44 -11.96 -24.56 -6.80
C HIS A 44 -10.54 -25.00 -7.15
N GLN A 45 -10.18 -24.90 -8.44
CA GLN A 45 -8.82 -25.17 -8.89
C GLN A 45 -7.85 -24.10 -8.39
N SER A 46 -8.23 -22.82 -8.42
CA SER A 46 -7.42 -21.73 -7.87
C SER A 46 -7.07 -21.95 -6.41
N LEU A 47 -8.04 -22.36 -5.57
CA LEU A 47 -7.82 -22.59 -4.15
C LEU A 47 -6.83 -23.73 -3.91
N LYS A 48 -7.01 -24.87 -4.57
CA LYS A 48 -6.10 -26.02 -4.43
C LYS A 48 -4.68 -25.68 -4.89
N LEU A 49 -4.54 -25.04 -6.05
CA LEU A 49 -3.23 -24.68 -6.59
C LEU A 49 -2.55 -23.57 -5.78
N PHE A 50 -3.35 -22.67 -5.18
CA PHE A 50 -2.84 -21.69 -4.24
C PHE A 50 -2.25 -22.36 -2.99
N GLU A 51 -2.93 -23.34 -2.41
CA GLU A 51 -2.42 -24.11 -1.25
C GLU A 51 -1.09 -24.81 -1.59
N ASP A 52 -1.00 -25.44 -2.77
CA ASP A 52 0.22 -26.09 -3.25
C ASP A 52 1.37 -25.07 -3.42
N ALA A 53 1.07 -23.88 -3.96
CA ALA A 53 2.04 -22.80 -4.14
C ALA A 53 2.49 -22.18 -2.81
N ALA A 54 1.56 -21.95 -1.88
CA ALA A 54 1.84 -21.41 -0.56
C ALA A 54 2.73 -22.35 0.24
N LYS A 55 2.45 -23.66 0.19
CA LYS A 55 3.28 -24.69 0.83
C LYS A 55 4.69 -24.70 0.25
N PHE A 56 4.82 -24.66 -1.07
CA PHE A 56 6.13 -24.60 -1.72
C PHE A 56 6.94 -23.37 -1.31
N VAL A 57 6.28 -22.21 -1.23
CA VAL A 57 6.88 -20.96 -0.73
C VAL A 57 7.37 -21.12 0.71
N GLN A 58 6.57 -21.73 1.58
CA GLN A 58 6.96 -22.02 2.97
C GLN A 58 8.18 -22.95 3.04
N ASP A 59 8.23 -24.01 2.23
CA ASP A 59 9.34 -24.96 2.20
C ASP A 59 10.65 -24.25 1.81
N ILE A 60 10.61 -23.34 0.83
CA ILE A 60 11.77 -22.52 0.42
C ILE A 60 12.26 -21.62 1.55
N VAL A 61 11.33 -20.93 2.21
CA VAL A 61 11.67 -19.99 3.29
C VAL A 61 12.22 -20.73 4.51
N THR A 62 11.66 -21.91 4.82
CA THR A 62 12.16 -22.79 5.88
C THR A 62 13.61 -23.22 5.61
N GLY A 63 13.97 -23.43 4.34
CA GLY A 63 15.35 -23.68 3.91
C GLY A 63 16.27 -22.46 3.91
N GLY A 64 15.80 -21.29 4.39
CA GLY A 64 16.54 -20.02 4.35
C GLY A 64 16.64 -19.40 2.96
N GLY A 65 15.81 -19.84 2.01
CA GLY A 65 15.67 -19.25 0.69
C GLY A 65 14.99 -17.88 0.75
N THR A 66 15.33 -17.01 -0.20
CA THR A 66 14.71 -15.69 -0.35
C THR A 66 13.71 -15.71 -1.50
N ILE A 67 12.61 -14.99 -1.35
CA ILE A 67 11.57 -14.85 -2.37
C ILE A 67 11.66 -13.44 -2.94
N MET A 68 11.47 -13.32 -4.25
CA MET A 68 11.34 -12.02 -4.88
C MET A 68 9.96 -11.87 -5.51
N PHE A 69 9.22 -10.86 -5.05
CA PHE A 69 7.92 -10.49 -5.60
C PHE A 69 8.11 -9.58 -6.82
N VAL A 70 7.47 -9.91 -7.95
CA VAL A 70 7.62 -9.19 -9.21
C VAL A 70 6.25 -8.79 -9.74
N GLY A 71 6.05 -7.50 -9.97
CA GLY A 71 4.85 -6.99 -10.63
C GLY A 71 5.02 -5.54 -11.04
N THR A 72 5.26 -5.28 -12.33
CA THR A 72 5.46 -3.92 -12.87
C THR A 72 4.16 -3.27 -13.36
N LYS A 73 3.08 -4.05 -13.36
CA LYS A 73 1.74 -3.59 -13.71
C LYS A 73 1.26 -2.59 -12.67
N LYS A 74 0.61 -1.50 -13.09
CA LYS A 74 0.15 -0.43 -12.19
C LYS A 74 -0.75 -0.96 -11.07
N GLN A 75 -1.58 -1.94 -11.38
CA GLN A 75 -2.50 -2.58 -10.45
C GLN A 75 -1.80 -3.53 -9.45
N ALA A 76 -0.58 -3.97 -9.76
CA ALA A 76 0.18 -4.94 -8.97
C ALA A 76 1.32 -4.30 -8.15
N SER A 77 1.90 -3.20 -8.63
CA SER A 77 3.06 -2.51 -8.04
C SER A 77 2.96 -2.37 -6.52
N ASP A 78 1.88 -1.76 -6.04
CA ASP A 78 1.72 -1.45 -4.62
C ASP A 78 1.45 -2.72 -3.80
N ALA A 79 0.63 -3.64 -4.31
CA ALA A 79 0.32 -4.90 -3.64
C ALA A 79 1.56 -5.79 -3.47
N VAL A 80 2.41 -5.87 -4.50
CA VAL A 80 3.68 -6.62 -4.49
C VAL A 80 4.67 -5.98 -3.52
N MET A 81 4.76 -4.65 -3.51
CA MET A 81 5.63 -3.91 -2.59
C MET A 81 5.21 -4.11 -1.13
N GLU A 82 3.92 -3.91 -0.81
CA GLU A 82 3.38 -4.09 0.54
C GLU A 82 3.60 -5.53 1.04
N ALA A 83 3.31 -6.53 0.20
CA ALA A 83 3.50 -7.95 0.55
C ALA A 83 4.98 -8.31 0.81
N ALA A 84 5.90 -7.76 0.02
CA ALA A 84 7.33 -8.00 0.20
C ALA A 84 7.87 -7.32 1.47
N ILE A 85 7.45 -6.08 1.75
CA ILE A 85 7.83 -5.37 2.97
C ILE A 85 7.31 -6.12 4.20
N LEU A 86 6.05 -6.54 4.17
CA LEU A 86 5.43 -7.32 5.24
C LEU A 86 6.20 -8.62 5.52
N SER A 87 6.61 -9.33 4.48
CA SER A 87 7.35 -10.59 4.61
C SER A 87 8.87 -10.45 4.74
N ARG A 88 9.38 -9.21 4.79
CA ARG A 88 10.83 -8.86 4.75
C ARG A 88 11.57 -9.54 3.58
N GLN A 89 10.89 -9.63 2.45
CA GLN A 89 11.41 -10.19 1.20
C GLN A 89 11.68 -9.07 0.18
N PHE A 90 12.21 -9.45 -0.98
CA PHE A 90 12.60 -8.51 -2.02
C PHE A 90 11.48 -8.29 -3.03
N PHE A 91 11.49 -7.16 -3.71
CA PHE A 91 10.49 -6.87 -4.74
C PHE A 91 11.01 -6.08 -5.93
N VAL A 92 10.31 -6.20 -7.05
CA VAL A 92 10.45 -5.38 -8.25
C VAL A 92 9.05 -4.91 -8.68
N ALA A 93 8.73 -3.65 -8.33
CA ALA A 93 7.40 -3.07 -8.55
C ALA A 93 7.33 -2.11 -9.75
N SER A 94 8.46 -1.57 -10.22
CA SER A 94 8.47 -0.51 -11.23
C SER A 94 8.73 -1.01 -12.65
N ARG A 95 9.91 -1.57 -12.91
CA ARG A 95 10.29 -2.10 -14.22
C ARG A 95 11.36 -3.18 -14.08
N TRP A 96 11.16 -4.31 -14.76
CA TRP A 96 12.20 -5.30 -14.95
C TRP A 96 13.28 -4.79 -15.92
N LEU A 97 14.53 -4.74 -15.46
CA LEU A 97 15.68 -4.50 -16.32
C LEU A 97 16.15 -5.85 -16.88
N GLY A 98 16.34 -5.93 -18.19
CA GLY A 98 16.91 -7.14 -18.80
C GLY A 98 18.30 -7.41 -18.23
N GLY A 99 18.54 -8.64 -17.78
CA GLY A 99 19.77 -9.01 -17.09
C GLY A 99 19.70 -8.86 -15.57
N MET A 100 18.52 -8.64 -14.98
CA MET A 100 18.37 -8.51 -13.53
C MET A 100 18.89 -9.73 -12.77
N LEU A 101 18.61 -10.94 -13.27
CA LEU A 101 19.07 -12.18 -12.67
C LEU A 101 20.28 -12.74 -13.41
N THR A 102 20.25 -12.72 -14.75
CA THR A 102 21.30 -13.32 -15.58
C THR A 102 22.60 -12.52 -15.60
N ASN A 103 22.54 -11.20 -15.39
CA ASN A 103 23.71 -10.32 -15.28
C ASN A 103 23.77 -9.64 -13.90
N PHE A 104 23.60 -10.44 -12.84
CA PHE A 104 23.53 -9.94 -11.47
C PHE A 104 24.76 -9.12 -11.05
N ARG A 105 25.95 -9.45 -11.55
CA ARG A 105 27.18 -8.69 -11.27
C ARG A 105 27.06 -7.21 -11.68
N THR A 106 26.49 -6.92 -12.85
CA THR A 106 26.31 -5.53 -13.30
C THR A 106 25.21 -4.83 -12.51
N ILE A 107 24.18 -5.55 -12.10
CA ILE A 107 23.12 -5.01 -11.24
C ILE A 107 23.68 -4.67 -9.86
N GLN A 108 24.54 -5.51 -9.29
CA GLN A 108 25.24 -5.22 -8.03
C GLN A 108 26.09 -3.95 -8.12
N LEU A 109 26.75 -3.67 -9.26
CA LEU A 109 27.47 -2.41 -9.45
C LEU A 109 26.52 -1.20 -9.44
N ARG A 110 25.33 -1.33 -10.05
CA ARG A 110 24.29 -0.28 -10.04
C ARG A 110 23.71 -0.07 -8.64
N ILE A 111 23.54 -1.14 -7.85
CA ILE A 111 23.14 -1.08 -6.44
C ILE A 111 24.25 -0.41 -5.60
N GLY A 112 25.52 -0.70 -5.89
CA GLY A 112 26.67 -0.02 -5.28
C GLY A 112 26.63 1.49 -5.54
N ARG A 113 26.37 1.89 -6.79
CA ARG A 113 26.18 3.30 -7.15
C ARG A 113 25.03 3.97 -6.39
N LEU A 114 23.90 3.27 -6.21
CA LEU A 114 22.78 3.77 -5.41
C LEU A 114 23.20 4.00 -3.96
N ARG A 115 23.88 3.03 -3.33
CA ARG A 115 24.39 3.16 -1.96
C ARG A 115 25.39 4.31 -1.80
N GLU A 116 26.25 4.53 -2.80
CA GLU A 116 27.15 5.69 -2.83
C GLU A 116 26.38 7.01 -2.84
N LEU A 117 25.34 7.14 -3.67
CA LEU A 117 24.52 8.34 -3.75
C LEU A 117 23.76 8.61 -2.44
N GLU A 118 23.20 7.57 -1.81
CA GLU A 118 22.57 7.67 -0.49
C GLU A 118 23.56 8.12 0.60
N GLN A 119 24.79 7.60 0.55
CA GLN A 119 25.83 7.99 1.49
C GLN A 119 26.26 9.44 1.30
N MET A 120 26.44 9.89 0.05
CA MET A 120 26.79 11.29 -0.25
C MET A 120 25.71 12.26 0.19
N GLU A 121 24.44 11.89 0.04
CA GLU A 121 23.31 12.66 0.53
C GLU A 121 23.30 12.75 2.06
N ARG A 122 23.51 11.62 2.75
CA ARG A 122 23.59 11.56 4.22
C ARG A 122 24.75 12.37 4.80
N GLU A 123 25.88 12.40 4.11
CA GLU A 123 27.05 13.21 4.47
C GLU A 123 26.91 14.70 4.13
N GLY A 124 25.79 15.10 3.50
CA GLY A 124 25.52 16.49 3.12
C GLY A 124 26.43 16.99 1.99
N ILE A 125 27.05 16.11 1.20
CA ILE A 125 27.92 16.49 0.07
C ILE A 125 27.11 17.26 -0.97
N PHE A 126 25.83 16.93 -1.15
CA PHE A 126 24.94 17.59 -2.11
C PHE A 126 24.80 19.09 -1.84
N LEU A 127 24.88 19.52 -0.58
CA LEU A 127 24.79 20.94 -0.19
C LEU A 127 26.04 21.73 -0.60
N LYS A 128 27.16 21.06 -0.84
CA LYS A 128 28.43 21.68 -1.27
C LYS A 128 28.54 21.81 -2.78
N LEU A 129 27.65 21.15 -3.53
CA LEU A 129 27.62 21.15 -4.99
C LEU A 129 26.77 22.30 -5.52
N THR A 130 26.92 22.59 -6.81
CA THR A 130 26.01 23.54 -7.46
C THR A 130 24.60 22.95 -7.53
N LYS A 131 23.57 23.82 -7.51
CA LYS A 131 22.16 23.37 -7.60
C LYS A 131 21.89 22.44 -8.80
N LYS A 132 22.59 22.66 -9.92
CA LYS A 132 22.46 21.83 -11.12
C LYS A 132 23.05 20.43 -10.94
N GLU A 133 24.23 20.33 -10.34
CA GLU A 133 24.89 19.04 -10.07
C GLU A 133 24.13 18.25 -9.00
N ALA A 134 23.70 18.93 -7.93
CA ALA A 134 22.87 18.31 -6.90
C ALA A 134 21.58 17.75 -7.50
N ALA A 135 20.89 18.50 -8.36
CA ALA A 135 19.68 18.02 -9.03
C ALA A 135 19.92 16.79 -9.93
N LEU A 136 21.02 16.76 -10.67
CA LEU A 136 21.41 15.61 -11.50
C LEU A 136 21.66 14.35 -10.66
N LEU A 137 22.35 14.49 -9.52
CA LEU A 137 22.60 13.37 -8.61
C LEU A 137 21.34 12.90 -7.91
N THR A 138 20.45 13.81 -7.52
CA THR A 138 19.13 13.47 -6.97
C THR A 138 18.29 12.71 -8.01
N GLU A 139 18.24 13.16 -9.27
CA GLU A 139 17.51 12.46 -10.32
C GLU A 139 18.11 11.06 -10.59
N GLU A 140 19.45 10.93 -10.58
CA GLU A 140 20.12 9.63 -10.69
C GLU A 140 19.73 8.70 -9.53
N LYS A 141 19.76 9.22 -8.29
CA LYS A 141 19.39 8.49 -7.07
C LYS A 141 17.95 8.02 -7.14
N ASP A 142 16.99 8.92 -7.40
CA ASP A 142 15.56 8.62 -7.43
C ASP A 142 15.23 7.58 -8.52
N LYS A 143 15.89 7.68 -9.67
CA LYS A 143 15.72 6.72 -10.77
C LYS A 143 16.25 5.34 -10.42
N LEU A 144 17.39 5.26 -9.73
CA LEU A 144 17.96 4.00 -9.26
C LEU A 144 17.11 3.42 -8.13
N GLU A 145 16.72 4.22 -7.14
CA GLU A 145 15.90 3.80 -6.00
C GLU A 145 14.55 3.23 -6.47
N ARG A 146 13.88 3.91 -7.40
CA ARG A 146 12.61 3.44 -7.97
C ARG A 146 12.71 2.06 -8.61
N VAL A 147 13.86 1.70 -9.19
CA VAL A 147 14.03 0.46 -9.96
C VAL A 147 14.70 -0.64 -9.13
N LEU A 148 15.66 -0.29 -8.27
CA LEU A 148 16.53 -1.23 -7.58
C LEU A 148 16.34 -1.22 -6.06
N GLY A 149 15.55 -0.30 -5.49
CA GLY A 149 15.36 -0.18 -4.05
C GLY A 149 14.88 -1.48 -3.41
N GLY A 150 13.91 -2.16 -4.04
CA GLY A 150 13.36 -3.44 -3.55
C GLY A 150 14.31 -4.64 -3.61
N ILE A 151 15.46 -4.52 -4.30
CA ILE A 151 16.51 -5.56 -4.34
C ILE A 151 17.85 -5.07 -3.75
N LYS A 152 17.87 -3.87 -3.16
CA LYS A 152 19.08 -3.22 -2.65
C LYS A 152 19.82 -4.08 -1.62
N GLU A 153 19.06 -4.68 -0.70
CA GLU A 153 19.60 -5.48 0.40
C GLU A 153 19.70 -6.98 0.09
N MET A 154 19.57 -7.36 -1.18
CA MET A 154 19.59 -8.76 -1.56
C MET A 154 21.03 -9.32 -1.59
N PRO A 155 21.36 -10.33 -0.76
CA PRO A 155 22.73 -10.83 -0.67
C PRO A 155 23.09 -11.79 -1.81
N ARG A 156 22.12 -12.55 -2.31
CA ARG A 156 22.27 -13.58 -3.35
C ARG A 156 21.01 -13.64 -4.22
N LEU A 157 21.10 -14.33 -5.35
CA LEU A 157 19.93 -14.56 -6.21
C LEU A 157 18.75 -15.18 -5.43
N PRO A 158 17.50 -14.82 -5.76
CA PRO A 158 16.33 -15.36 -5.11
C PRO A 158 16.21 -16.86 -5.37
N ALA A 159 15.69 -17.57 -4.38
CA ALA A 159 15.39 -19.00 -4.48
C ALA A 159 14.07 -19.25 -5.22
N CYS A 160 13.15 -18.28 -5.25
CA CYS A 160 11.89 -18.35 -5.98
C CYS A 160 11.44 -16.96 -6.42
N LEU A 161 10.74 -16.91 -7.55
CA LEU A 161 10.00 -15.72 -7.96
C LEU A 161 8.50 -15.90 -7.69
N PHE A 162 7.87 -14.85 -7.17
CA PHE A 162 6.42 -14.68 -7.21
C PHE A 162 6.08 -13.62 -8.24
N VAL A 163 5.39 -13.97 -9.33
CA VAL A 163 5.17 -13.08 -10.48
C VAL A 163 3.69 -12.78 -10.66
N VAL A 164 3.35 -11.51 -10.86
CA VAL A 164 2.01 -11.05 -11.27
C VAL A 164 2.03 -10.70 -12.75
N ASP A 165 1.14 -11.30 -13.54
CA ASP A 165 1.03 -11.14 -15.01
C ASP A 165 2.29 -11.65 -15.76
N THR A 166 2.27 -12.94 -16.12
CA THR A 166 3.40 -13.58 -16.82
C THR A 166 3.68 -13.00 -18.20
N LYS A 167 2.64 -12.47 -18.86
CA LYS A 167 2.76 -11.86 -20.18
C LYS A 167 3.49 -10.52 -20.10
N LYS A 168 3.19 -9.72 -19.08
CA LYS A 168 3.92 -8.48 -18.83
C LYS A 168 5.37 -8.76 -18.42
N GLU A 169 5.57 -9.71 -17.52
CA GLU A 169 6.88 -10.05 -16.94
C GLU A 169 7.63 -11.19 -17.66
N HIS A 170 7.38 -11.36 -18.95
CA HIS A 170 8.01 -12.42 -19.76
C HIS A 170 9.56 -12.40 -19.72
N LEU A 171 10.19 -11.24 -19.52
CA LEU A 171 11.65 -11.14 -19.37
C LEU A 171 12.12 -11.78 -18.05
N ALA A 172 11.42 -11.50 -16.95
CA ALA A 172 11.72 -12.08 -15.64
C ALA A 172 11.61 -13.61 -15.68
N ILE A 173 10.55 -14.12 -16.31
CA ILE A 173 10.30 -15.56 -16.46
C ILE A 173 11.38 -16.22 -17.31
N LYS A 174 11.76 -15.62 -18.45
CA LYS A 174 12.84 -16.16 -19.29
C LYS A 174 14.17 -16.23 -18.55
N GLU A 175 14.50 -15.18 -17.80
CA GLU A 175 15.73 -15.16 -17.01
C GLU A 175 15.71 -16.20 -15.87
N ALA A 176 14.62 -16.30 -15.12
CA ALA A 176 14.45 -17.26 -14.05
C ALA A 176 14.55 -18.70 -14.56
N ARG A 177 13.85 -19.02 -15.67
CA ARG A 177 13.93 -20.34 -16.31
C ARG A 177 15.33 -20.69 -16.79
N SER A 178 16.06 -19.73 -17.35
CA SER A 178 17.45 -19.91 -17.79
C SER A 178 18.38 -20.29 -16.63
N LEU A 179 18.09 -19.77 -15.43
CA LEU A 179 18.86 -20.03 -14.21
C LEU A 179 18.32 -21.19 -13.38
N GLY A 180 17.20 -21.80 -13.78
CA GLY A 180 16.54 -22.86 -13.02
C GLY A 180 15.90 -22.38 -11.71
N ILE A 181 15.56 -21.08 -11.62
CA ILE A 181 14.84 -20.52 -10.47
C ILE A 181 13.35 -20.84 -10.65
N PRO A 182 12.70 -21.51 -9.68
CA PRO A 182 11.28 -21.84 -9.75
C PRO A 182 10.40 -20.59 -9.71
N ILE A 183 9.26 -20.68 -10.39
CA ILE A 183 8.34 -19.57 -10.59
C ILE A 183 6.96 -19.94 -10.05
N VAL A 184 6.48 -19.15 -9.11
CA VAL A 184 5.08 -19.08 -8.68
C VAL A 184 4.46 -17.87 -9.35
N ALA A 185 3.30 -18.01 -9.99
CA ALA A 185 2.68 -16.85 -10.64
C ALA A 185 1.15 -16.85 -10.63
N ILE A 186 0.58 -15.65 -10.60
CA ILE A 186 -0.83 -15.44 -10.91
C ILE A 186 -0.97 -15.47 -12.44
N VAL A 187 -1.79 -16.40 -12.93
CA VAL A 187 -1.97 -16.64 -14.38
C VAL A 187 -3.42 -16.41 -14.76
N ASP A 188 -3.66 -15.36 -15.54
CA ASP A 188 -4.96 -15.11 -16.16
C ASP A 188 -5.10 -15.92 -17.47
N THR A 189 -6.32 -16.02 -17.95
CA THR A 189 -6.77 -16.63 -19.21
C THR A 189 -5.99 -16.25 -20.46
N ASN A 190 -5.27 -15.12 -20.49
CA ASN A 190 -4.48 -14.65 -21.64
C ASN A 190 -3.00 -15.11 -21.61
N CYS A 191 -2.57 -15.77 -20.54
CA CYS A 191 -1.20 -16.18 -20.26
C CYS A 191 -0.96 -17.66 -20.59
N ASP A 192 0.30 -18.07 -20.79
CA ASP A 192 0.66 -19.49 -20.97
C ASP A 192 0.99 -20.11 -19.59
N PRO A 193 0.21 -21.11 -19.12
CA PRO A 193 0.46 -21.74 -17.83
C PRO A 193 1.69 -22.66 -17.83
N ASP A 194 2.23 -23.03 -18.98
CA ASP A 194 3.40 -23.93 -19.06
C ASP A 194 4.74 -23.17 -18.89
N GLU A 195 4.68 -21.85 -18.74
CA GLU A 195 5.84 -21.01 -18.42
C GLU A 195 6.14 -20.91 -16.93
N VAL A 196 5.26 -21.46 -16.09
CA VAL A 196 5.25 -21.31 -14.63
C VAL A 196 5.22 -22.69 -13.98
N ASP A 197 5.98 -22.87 -12.90
CA ASP A 197 6.06 -24.14 -12.18
C ASP A 197 4.85 -24.32 -11.23
N TYR A 198 4.49 -23.26 -10.51
CA TYR A 198 3.35 -23.21 -9.60
C TYR A 198 2.33 -22.16 -10.08
N VAL A 199 1.33 -22.63 -10.82
CA VAL A 199 0.30 -21.80 -11.44
C VAL A 199 -0.78 -21.48 -10.42
N ILE A 200 -1.09 -20.21 -10.19
CA ILE A 200 -2.27 -19.76 -9.44
C ILE A 200 -3.25 -19.12 -10.44
N PRO A 201 -4.26 -19.85 -10.93
CA PRO A 201 -5.24 -19.28 -11.84
C PRO A 201 -6.00 -18.15 -11.16
N GLY A 202 -5.97 -16.95 -11.74
CA GLY A 202 -6.62 -15.81 -11.12
C GLY A 202 -6.51 -14.53 -11.95
N ASN A 203 -7.30 -13.54 -11.55
CA ASN A 203 -7.33 -12.22 -12.14
C ASN A 203 -6.06 -11.41 -11.79
N ASP A 204 -5.34 -10.95 -12.81
CA ASP A 204 -4.15 -10.09 -12.66
C ASP A 204 -4.42 -8.60 -12.94
N ASP A 205 -5.66 -8.22 -13.25
CA ASP A 205 -6.10 -6.85 -13.51
C ASP A 205 -6.75 -6.20 -12.27
N ALA A 206 -7.35 -6.99 -11.38
CA ALA A 206 -8.00 -6.48 -10.18
C ALA A 206 -7.00 -6.28 -9.04
N ILE A 207 -6.90 -5.05 -8.54
CA ILE A 207 -6.04 -4.68 -7.40
C ILE A 207 -6.37 -5.56 -6.19
N ARG A 208 -7.67 -5.75 -5.89
CA ARG A 208 -8.12 -6.57 -4.74
C ARG A 208 -7.68 -8.04 -4.87
N ALA A 209 -7.79 -8.61 -6.07
CA ALA A 209 -7.37 -9.99 -6.34
C ALA A 209 -5.87 -10.18 -6.14
N ILE A 210 -5.05 -9.32 -6.76
CA ILE A 210 -3.58 -9.37 -6.62
C ILE A 210 -3.20 -9.19 -5.15
N LYS A 211 -3.83 -8.23 -4.47
CA LYS A 211 -3.56 -7.91 -3.08
C LYS A 211 -3.87 -9.06 -2.14
N LEU A 212 -5.02 -9.70 -2.31
CA LEU A 212 -5.41 -10.87 -1.52
C LEU A 212 -4.40 -12.02 -1.70
N ILE A 213 -4.07 -12.36 -2.94
CA ILE A 213 -3.16 -13.48 -3.23
C ILE A 213 -1.74 -13.17 -2.72
N ALA A 214 -1.19 -11.99 -3.06
CA ALA A 214 0.16 -11.61 -2.62
C ALA A 214 0.25 -11.47 -1.10
N GLY A 215 -0.77 -10.89 -0.46
CA GLY A 215 -0.87 -10.77 1.00
C GLY A 215 -0.88 -12.13 1.69
N LYS A 216 -1.68 -13.08 1.21
CA LYS A 216 -1.75 -14.43 1.79
C LYS A 216 -0.47 -15.24 1.59
N ILE A 217 0.25 -15.03 0.48
CA ILE A 217 1.61 -15.57 0.31
C ILE A 217 2.59 -14.94 1.30
N ALA A 218 2.51 -13.61 1.52
CA ALA A 218 3.34 -12.94 2.50
C ALA A 218 3.05 -13.42 3.94
N GLU A 219 1.78 -13.58 4.30
CA GLU A 219 1.37 -14.18 5.58
C GLU A 219 1.94 -15.60 5.75
N ALA A 220 1.92 -16.42 4.70
CA ALA A 220 2.49 -17.76 4.74
C ALA A 220 4.02 -17.74 4.99
N ILE A 221 4.74 -16.73 4.47
CA ILE A 221 6.17 -16.52 4.73
C ILE A 221 6.39 -16.07 6.18
N VAL A 222 5.57 -15.14 6.66
CA VAL A 222 5.62 -14.61 8.02
C VAL A 222 5.36 -15.73 9.04
N GLU A 223 4.37 -16.60 8.83
CA GLU A 223 4.07 -17.75 9.71
C GLU A 223 5.33 -18.61 9.96
N VAL A 224 6.17 -18.82 8.94
CA VAL A 224 7.40 -19.63 9.05
C VAL A 224 8.52 -18.84 9.74
N LYS A 225 8.64 -17.55 9.40
CA LYS A 225 9.71 -16.68 9.88
C LYS A 225 9.46 -16.12 11.29
N GLN A 226 8.23 -16.20 11.80
CA GLN A 226 7.83 -15.58 13.06
C GLN A 226 8.73 -15.99 14.23
N ALA A 227 8.97 -17.31 14.39
CA ALA A 227 9.83 -17.81 15.46
C ALA A 227 11.28 -17.29 15.36
N GLU A 228 11.81 -17.17 14.14
CA GLU A 228 13.14 -16.62 13.88
C GLU A 228 13.20 -15.11 14.21
N TRP A 229 12.13 -14.37 13.91
CA TRP A 229 12.05 -12.93 14.19
C TRP A 229 11.88 -12.64 15.68
N ASP A 230 11.09 -13.45 16.38
CA ASP A 230 10.90 -13.34 17.83
C ASP A 230 12.22 -13.55 18.57
N GLU A 231 13.02 -14.55 18.15
CA GLU A 231 14.37 -14.80 18.71
C GLU A 231 15.35 -13.63 18.43
N GLN A 232 15.21 -12.96 17.29
CA GLN A 232 16.01 -11.80 16.91
C GLN A 232 15.51 -10.49 17.53
N GLY A 233 14.42 -10.52 18.31
CA GLY A 233 13.81 -9.33 18.92
C GLY A 233 13.25 -8.33 17.90
N LEU A 234 12.97 -8.80 16.68
CA LEU A 234 12.39 -7.98 15.63
C LEU A 234 10.87 -7.98 15.80
N ALA A 235 10.27 -6.81 16.01
CA ALA A 235 8.82 -6.68 16.11
C ALA A 235 8.12 -7.36 14.92
N ALA A 236 7.04 -8.08 15.20
CA ALA A 236 6.21 -8.68 14.16
C ALA A 236 5.79 -7.57 13.18
N PRO A 237 6.00 -7.73 11.87
CA PRO A 237 5.59 -6.72 10.92
C PRO A 237 4.06 -6.62 10.97
N GLU A 238 3.56 -5.46 11.38
CA GLU A 238 2.12 -5.21 11.42
C GLU A 238 1.55 -5.31 10.01
N LEU A 239 0.53 -6.16 9.83
CA LEU A 239 -0.26 -6.21 8.61
C LEU A 239 -0.84 -4.81 8.36
N PRO A 240 -0.45 -4.10 7.28
CA PRO A 240 -1.09 -2.84 6.97
C PRO A 240 -2.58 -3.11 6.74
N ALA A 241 -3.45 -2.28 7.33
CA ALA A 241 -4.91 -2.44 7.23
C ALA A 241 -5.42 -2.55 5.78
N SER A 242 -4.62 -2.08 4.82
CA SER A 242 -4.89 -2.16 3.40
C SER A 242 -4.85 -3.59 2.86
N LEU A 243 -4.12 -4.54 3.48
CA LEU A 243 -3.98 -5.95 3.09
C LEU A 243 -5.00 -6.89 3.76
N MET A 244 -5.71 -6.42 4.79
CA MET A 244 -6.70 -7.22 5.51
C MET A 244 -8.00 -7.34 4.70
N THR A 245 -8.68 -8.49 4.82
CA THR A 245 -10.05 -8.63 4.31
C THR A 245 -11.01 -7.70 5.07
N GLU A 246 -12.19 -7.38 4.51
CA GLU A 246 -13.16 -6.51 5.20
C GLU A 246 -13.62 -7.11 6.55
N ASP A 247 -13.69 -8.44 6.65
CA ASP A 247 -14.01 -9.17 7.89
C ASP A 247 -12.85 -9.10 8.90
N GLU A 248 -11.57 -9.25 8.48
CA GLU A 248 -10.40 -9.09 9.37
C GLU A 248 -10.18 -7.62 9.78
N ALA A 249 -10.37 -6.67 8.86
CA ALA A 249 -10.29 -5.23 9.12
C ALA A 249 -11.44 -4.73 10.01
N ALA A 250 -12.57 -5.44 10.03
CA ALA A 250 -13.66 -5.17 10.95
C ALA A 250 -13.33 -5.62 12.39
N LEU A 251 -12.59 -6.74 12.53
CA LEU A 251 -12.08 -7.22 13.82
C LEU A 251 -10.83 -6.48 14.31
N ALA A 252 -10.07 -5.85 13.41
CA ALA A 252 -8.89 -5.09 13.78
C ALA A 252 -9.27 -3.88 14.68
N PRO A 253 -8.52 -3.63 15.77
CA PRO A 253 -8.83 -2.54 16.69
C PRO A 253 -8.71 -1.18 16.00
N LYS A 254 -9.86 -0.51 15.81
CA LYS A 254 -9.99 0.70 14.98
C LYS A 254 -9.57 1.97 15.70
N SER A 255 -9.61 1.97 17.04
CA SER A 255 -9.18 3.09 17.87
C SER A 255 -7.96 2.74 18.74
N PRO A 256 -7.19 3.74 19.20
CA PRO A 256 -6.15 3.53 20.21
C PRO A 256 -6.69 2.87 21.50
N GLU A 257 -7.95 3.11 21.84
CA GLU A 257 -8.63 2.52 23.00
C GLU A 257 -8.96 1.05 22.78
N ASP A 258 -9.39 0.66 21.57
CA ASP A 258 -9.63 -0.74 21.20
C ASP A 258 -8.32 -1.54 21.20
N ARG A 259 -7.21 -0.92 20.78
CA ARG A 259 -5.86 -1.53 20.86
C ARG A 259 -5.44 -1.77 22.29
N ARG A 260 -5.68 -0.80 23.18
CA ARG A 260 -5.41 -0.93 24.63
C ARG A 260 -6.26 -2.04 25.25
N ARG A 261 -7.56 -2.09 24.94
CA ARG A 261 -8.46 -3.16 25.41
C ARG A 261 -8.05 -4.54 24.92
N GLN A 262 -7.66 -4.66 23.65
CA GLN A 262 -7.21 -5.93 23.09
C GLN A 262 -5.91 -6.41 23.76
N MET A 263 -4.93 -5.51 23.92
CA MET A 263 -3.70 -5.80 24.68
C MET A 263 -3.97 -6.20 26.13
N GLU A 264 -4.96 -5.58 26.78
CA GLU A 264 -5.36 -5.87 28.16
C GLU A 264 -6.07 -7.23 28.29
N ILE A 265 -6.89 -7.60 27.29
CA ILE A 265 -7.53 -8.92 27.18
C ILE A 265 -6.47 -10.00 26.91
N ASP A 266 -5.52 -9.74 26.02
CA ASP A 266 -4.46 -10.67 25.65
C ASP A 266 -3.48 -10.88 26.82
N ALA A 267 -3.12 -9.81 27.55
CA ALA A 267 -2.32 -9.88 28.78
C ALA A 267 -3.02 -10.68 29.90
N ARG A 268 -4.34 -10.51 30.04
CA ARG A 268 -5.16 -11.28 30.99
C ARG A 268 -5.29 -12.75 30.60
N GLY A 269 -5.36 -13.04 29.30
CA GLY A 269 -5.34 -14.41 28.76
C GLY A 269 -4.02 -15.14 29.01
N LEU A 270 -2.91 -14.40 29.13
CA LEU A 270 -1.58 -14.90 29.45
C LEU A 270 -1.28 -14.98 30.95
N GLY A 271 -2.26 -14.66 31.81
CA GLY A 271 -2.13 -14.81 33.27
C GLY A 271 -1.25 -13.77 33.96
N PHE A 272 -1.01 -12.61 33.34
CA PHE A 272 -0.39 -11.47 33.99
C PHE A 272 -1.45 -10.62 34.70
N ASP A 273 -1.48 -10.65 36.03
CA ASP A 273 -2.27 -9.72 36.82
C ASP A 273 -1.53 -8.37 36.91
N TYR A 274 -2.21 -7.28 36.54
CA TYR A 274 -1.70 -5.91 36.60
C TYR A 274 -2.03 -5.31 37.97
N ASP A 275 -1.13 -5.42 38.95
CA ASP A 275 -1.23 -4.73 40.23
C ASP A 275 -0.15 -3.65 40.44
N GLU A 276 -0.65 -2.48 40.85
CA GLU A 276 0.00 -1.27 41.37
C GLU A 276 1.06 -0.52 40.53
N GLU A 277 1.99 -1.16 39.83
CA GLU A 277 3.03 -0.46 39.05
C GLU A 277 2.50 0.23 37.79
N GLY A 278 1.41 -0.30 37.22
CA GLY A 278 0.76 0.26 36.02
C GLY A 278 0.12 1.63 36.26
N ARG A 279 -0.42 1.89 37.46
CA ARG A 279 -1.04 3.19 37.79
C ARG A 279 -0.05 4.33 37.85
N LEU A 280 1.19 4.04 38.29
CA LEU A 280 2.27 5.02 38.32
C LEU A 280 2.77 5.33 36.90
N LYS A 281 2.82 4.34 36.01
CA LYS A 281 3.17 4.55 34.60
C LYS A 281 2.06 5.26 33.81
N GLU A 282 0.79 4.96 34.08
CA GLU A 282 -0.35 5.65 33.45
C GLU A 282 -0.45 7.11 33.93
N ALA A 283 -0.14 7.38 35.21
CA ALA A 283 -0.02 8.75 35.71
C ALA A 283 1.16 9.51 35.06
N ALA A 284 2.33 8.86 34.93
CA ALA A 284 3.48 9.44 34.25
C ALA A 284 3.23 9.71 32.76
N LEU A 285 2.53 8.80 32.06
CA LEU A 285 2.19 8.96 30.65
C LEU A 285 1.20 10.12 30.45
N LYS A 286 0.22 10.28 31.35
CA LYS A 286 -0.71 11.42 31.32
C LYS A 286 -0.01 12.75 31.61
N GLU A 287 1.01 12.74 32.47
CA GLU A 287 1.82 13.92 32.76
C GLU A 287 2.71 14.31 31.57
N GLU A 288 3.30 13.33 30.88
CA GLU A 288 4.11 13.52 29.69
C GLU A 288 3.26 13.97 28.48
N GLU A 289 2.07 13.39 28.28
CA GLU A 289 1.08 13.82 27.28
C GLU A 289 0.58 15.25 27.54
N ALA A 290 0.38 15.64 28.81
CA ALA A 290 -0.01 17.01 29.17
C ALA A 290 1.12 18.02 28.90
N LEU A 291 2.38 17.65 29.16
CA LEU A 291 3.54 18.49 28.85
C LEU A 291 3.71 18.68 27.34
N PHE A 292 3.50 17.62 26.56
CA PHE A 292 3.59 17.64 25.10
C PHE A 292 2.47 18.49 24.47
N ALA A 293 1.24 18.41 25.03
CA ALA A 293 0.12 19.25 24.61
C ALA A 293 0.38 20.75 24.91
N ALA A 294 1.01 21.07 26.05
CA ALA A 294 1.38 22.44 26.40
C ALA A 294 2.50 23.00 25.49
N ALA A 295 3.49 22.17 25.13
CA ALA A 295 4.57 22.56 24.21
C ALA A 295 4.06 22.81 22.78
N ASN A 296 3.11 22.01 22.31
CA ASN A 296 2.47 22.23 21.01
C ASN A 296 1.58 23.49 21.01
N ALA A 297 0.88 23.78 22.09
CA ALA A 297 0.10 25.02 22.21
C ALA A 297 1.00 26.27 22.13
N GLN A 298 2.16 26.26 22.79
CA GLN A 298 3.14 27.37 22.70
C GLN A 298 3.72 27.52 21.29
N THR A 299 3.93 26.41 20.58
CA THR A 299 4.44 26.42 19.19
C THR A 299 3.39 26.96 18.21
N ILE A 300 2.11 26.67 18.44
CA ILE A 300 1.00 27.19 17.63
C ILE A 300 0.83 28.71 17.84
N VAL A 301 0.99 29.20 19.07
CA VAL A 301 0.94 30.65 19.37
C VAL A 301 2.13 31.38 18.74
N ALA A 302 3.34 30.83 18.81
CA ALA A 302 4.53 31.40 18.17
C ALA A 302 4.42 31.47 16.63
N ASN A 303 3.78 30.47 16.01
CA ASN A 303 3.53 30.47 14.56
C ASN A 303 2.43 31.47 14.15
N ALA A 304 1.43 31.70 15.00
CA ALA A 304 0.37 32.69 14.74
C ALA A 304 0.88 34.14 14.80
N GLU A 305 1.82 34.44 15.70
CA GLU A 305 2.47 35.76 15.80
C GLU A 305 3.43 36.05 14.63
N SER A 306 3.95 35.02 13.97
CA SER A 306 4.85 35.15 12.82
C SER A 306 4.15 35.47 11.48
N GLN A 307 2.81 35.38 11.41
CA GLN A 307 2.03 35.58 10.18
C GLN A 307 1.32 36.93 10.08
N LEU A 308 1.61 37.88 10.97
CA LEU A 308 1.14 39.26 10.85
C LEU A 308 2.34 40.23 10.79
N THR A 309 2.79 40.53 9.58
CA THR A 309 3.59 41.75 9.28
C THR A 309 3.03 42.47 8.06
N PRO A 310 3.11 43.81 8.02
CA PRO A 310 2.27 44.66 7.17
C PRO A 310 2.82 44.84 5.75
N LEU A 311 1.92 44.97 4.78
CA LEU A 311 2.24 45.40 3.41
C LEU A 311 2.79 46.85 3.44
N GLN A 312 4.02 47.04 2.95
CA GLN A 312 4.58 48.34 2.59
C GLN A 312 4.46 48.51 1.07
N ASP A 313 3.66 49.49 0.64
CA ASP A 313 3.69 50.02 -0.74
C ASP A 313 4.76 51.11 -0.82
N ASP A 314 5.70 50.94 -1.74
CA ASP A 314 6.62 51.98 -2.19
C ASP A 314 5.86 52.95 -3.12
N THR A 315 5.79 54.22 -2.74
CA THR A 315 5.79 55.31 -3.74
C THR A 315 6.32 56.62 -3.17
N ALA A 316 7.07 57.29 -4.04
CA ALA A 316 7.96 58.40 -3.78
C ALA A 316 7.29 59.70 -3.30
N ALA A 317 8.11 60.50 -2.64
CA ALA A 317 7.86 61.87 -2.23
C ALA A 317 7.37 62.79 -3.36
N GLN A 318 6.36 63.63 -3.06
CA GLN A 318 6.35 65.10 -3.22
C GLN A 318 4.93 65.66 -3.00
N GLY A 319 4.84 66.80 -2.28
CA GLY A 319 3.80 67.82 -2.54
C GLY A 319 2.59 67.89 -1.61
N THR A 320 2.65 68.83 -0.66
CA THR A 320 1.63 69.85 -0.31
C THR A 320 0.13 69.56 -0.44
N GLY A 321 -0.64 69.84 0.64
CA GLY A 321 -1.95 70.50 0.53
C GLY A 321 -3.16 69.77 1.10
N ASP A 322 -3.72 70.33 2.18
CA ASP A 322 -5.13 70.55 2.52
C ASP A 322 -6.23 69.47 2.38
N ALA A 323 -7.03 69.42 3.46
CA ALA A 323 -8.49 69.34 3.54
C ALA A 323 -9.25 68.02 3.24
N ASN A 324 -9.77 67.45 4.33
CA ASN A 324 -11.19 67.23 4.66
C ASN A 324 -12.12 66.37 3.76
N VAL A 325 -12.97 65.61 4.47
CA VAL A 325 -14.30 65.02 4.12
C VAL A 325 -14.36 63.56 3.60
N GLY A 326 -15.01 62.70 4.41
CA GLY A 326 -16.11 61.83 3.96
C GLY A 326 -15.90 60.30 4.09
N VAL A 327 -16.31 59.64 5.19
CA VAL A 327 -17.57 58.86 5.39
C VAL A 327 -17.46 57.35 5.11
N ALA A 328 -17.84 56.56 6.15
CA ALA A 328 -18.29 55.15 6.19
C ALA A 328 -17.23 54.06 5.83
N GLU A 329 -17.13 52.90 6.49
CA GLU A 329 -18.15 52.07 7.14
C GLU A 329 -17.49 50.95 8.00
N ALA A 330 -18.26 50.42 8.95
CA ALA A 330 -18.17 49.08 9.58
C ALA A 330 -17.04 48.76 10.58
N THR A 331 -17.33 48.97 11.87
CA THR A 331 -16.84 48.16 13.00
C THR A 331 -18.00 48.01 13.98
N GLN A 332 -18.32 46.77 14.40
CA GLN A 332 -18.54 46.36 15.80
C GLN A 332 -19.13 44.95 15.86
N ILE A 333 -18.36 44.01 16.45
CA ILE A 333 -18.56 43.39 17.79
C ILE A 333 -19.73 42.40 17.81
N ILE A 334 -19.42 41.10 17.94
CA ILE A 334 -20.21 40.19 18.77
C ILE A 334 -19.27 39.20 19.48
N ALA A 335 -19.14 39.39 20.80
CA ALA A 335 -18.75 38.37 21.76
C ALA A 335 -20.02 37.83 22.44
N SER A 336 -19.97 36.58 22.89
CA SER A 336 -20.90 35.92 23.85
C SER A 336 -22.33 35.68 23.29
N GLU A 337 -23.06 34.61 23.57
CA GLU A 337 -23.12 33.71 24.71
C GLU A 337 -23.55 32.30 24.27
N THR A 338 -23.22 31.37 25.16
CA THR A 338 -23.73 30.02 25.34
C THR A 338 -25.25 29.90 25.41
N GLY A 339 -25.76 28.80 24.83
CA GLY A 339 -26.85 28.00 25.41
C GLY A 339 -28.26 28.26 24.87
N ASN A 340 -28.83 27.30 24.14
CA ASN A 340 -30.05 26.57 24.54
C ASN A 340 -30.47 25.57 23.44
N ASP A 341 -30.67 24.31 23.84
CA ASP A 341 -31.75 23.44 23.30
C ASP A 341 -33.07 23.84 24.03
N PRO A 342 -34.30 23.36 23.75
CA PRO A 342 -34.74 22.38 22.73
C PRO A 342 -36.08 22.73 22.01
N GLY A 343 -36.46 21.90 21.02
CA GLY A 343 -37.85 21.39 20.93
C GLY A 343 -38.79 21.88 19.82
N SER A 344 -39.22 20.90 19.00
CA SER A 344 -40.50 20.81 18.26
C SER A 344 -40.71 21.83 17.10
N VAL A 345 -41.27 21.52 15.93
CA VAL A 345 -42.54 20.86 15.64
C VAL A 345 -42.49 20.32 14.18
N SER A 346 -43.24 19.25 13.96
CA SER A 346 -43.73 18.67 12.69
C SER A 346 -44.21 19.69 11.64
N VAL A 347 -44.24 19.39 10.34
CA VAL A 347 -45.38 18.84 9.56
C VAL A 347 -44.88 18.74 8.09
N GLY A 348 -44.85 17.58 7.44
CA GLY A 348 -45.90 17.09 6.51
C GLY A 348 -45.35 17.01 5.06
N THR A 349 -45.09 15.81 4.50
CA THR A 349 -45.94 15.10 3.49
C THR A 349 -46.52 16.02 2.41
N GLY A 350 -46.36 15.83 1.10
CA GLY A 350 -45.92 14.70 0.27
C GLY A 350 -46.65 14.76 -1.09
N ILE A 351 -46.21 13.93 -2.06
CA ILE A 351 -46.97 13.44 -3.24
C ILE A 351 -47.11 14.49 -4.38
N SER A 352 -46.99 14.27 -5.70
CA SER A 352 -47.14 13.10 -6.57
C SER A 352 -46.67 13.39 -8.01
N THR A 353 -46.08 12.37 -8.65
CA THR A 353 -46.30 11.86 -10.03
C THR A 353 -46.48 12.77 -11.26
N GLY A 354 -45.76 12.43 -12.33
CA GLY A 354 -46.21 12.63 -13.72
C GLY A 354 -45.17 12.20 -14.78
N THR A 355 -45.35 11.01 -15.36
CA THR A 355 -44.54 10.42 -16.45
C THR A 355 -45.22 10.64 -17.84
N PRO A 356 -44.75 10.08 -18.98
CA PRO A 356 -44.33 10.86 -20.16
C PRO A 356 -45.18 10.62 -21.45
N THR A 357 -44.91 11.36 -22.52
CA THR A 357 -45.38 11.05 -23.90
C THR A 357 -44.28 11.43 -24.90
N SER A 358 -43.66 10.43 -25.55
CA SER A 358 -43.93 9.93 -26.91
C SER A 358 -43.61 10.91 -28.04
N ASN A 359 -42.62 10.61 -28.87
CA ASN A 359 -42.73 10.93 -30.29
C ASN A 359 -42.01 9.92 -31.17
N ALA A 360 -42.70 9.56 -32.26
CA ALA A 360 -42.41 8.46 -33.16
C ALA A 360 -41.67 8.92 -34.43
N ASN A 361 -40.94 7.99 -35.03
CA ASN A 361 -40.41 8.03 -36.38
C ASN A 361 -41.51 7.79 -37.44
N PRO A 362 -41.30 8.30 -38.66
CA PRO A 362 -41.42 7.49 -39.89
C PRO A 362 -40.08 7.58 -40.67
N SER A 363 -39.64 6.64 -41.50
CA SER A 363 -40.25 6.19 -42.76
C SER A 363 -39.37 5.07 -43.36
N ASP A 364 -40.02 4.15 -44.08
CA ASP A 364 -39.59 3.31 -45.23
C ASP A 364 -38.29 2.49 -45.20
#